data_AF-A0A2S2PIE7-F1
#
_entry.id   AF-A0A2S2PIE7-F1
#
_cell.length_a   1.000
_cell.length_b   1.000
_cell.length_c   1.000
_cell.angle_alpha   90.00
_cell.angle_beta   90.00
_cell.angle_gamma   90.00
#
_symmetry.space_group_name_H-M   'P 1'
#
loop_
_entity.id
_entity.type
_entity.pdbx_description
1 polymer ?
#
loop_
_entity_poly.entity_id
_entity_poly.type
_entity_poly.pdbx_seq_one_letter_code
_entity_poly.pdbx_strand_id
1 'polypeptide(L)'
;RFQLSNYDDFKKAFMDEYWSREIQIQVWSQCLSISQIPQHINYREHFSTWATKLRHLEVPQLSEQEIVKNIANHYPGYLRAILVSLPERTIIAAMKVLGEEEHRKTQYNNNNRAQNRNPRENHNDSELRRDHQNERVNQVGTAEEQNTTHNV
;
A
#
# COMPACT_ATOMS: atom_id res chain seq x y z
N ARG A 1 -43.66 14.92 17.25
CA ARG A 1 -42.60 15.74 17.89
C ARG A 1 -42.31 15.12 19.23
N PHE A 2 -41.07 14.75 19.52
CA PHE A 2 -40.69 14.08 20.76
C PHE A 2 -41.01 14.96 21.98
N GLN A 3 -41.86 14.47 22.88
CA GLN A 3 -41.99 15.02 24.24
C GLN A 3 -40.90 14.35 25.09
N LEU A 4 -39.73 14.95 25.11
CA LEU A 4 -38.59 14.47 25.90
C LEU A 4 -38.74 15.04 27.31
N SER A 5 -39.13 14.19 28.25
CA SER A 5 -39.49 14.62 29.60
C SER A 5 -38.30 14.60 30.56
N ASN A 6 -37.27 13.81 30.21
CA ASN A 6 -36.06 13.62 31.00
C ASN A 6 -34.92 13.12 30.10
N TYR A 7 -33.72 13.02 30.68
CA TYR A 7 -32.52 12.58 29.97
C TYR A 7 -32.63 11.14 29.46
N ASP A 8 -33.27 10.23 30.19
CA ASP A 8 -33.38 8.83 29.80
C ASP A 8 -34.28 8.65 28.58
N ASP A 9 -35.39 9.40 28.50
CA ASP A 9 -36.26 9.46 27.32
C ASP A 9 -35.51 10.00 26.10
N PHE A 10 -34.70 11.05 26.28
CA PHE A 10 -33.85 11.58 25.22
C PHE A 10 -32.81 10.54 24.76
N LYS A 11 -32.10 9.93 25.70
CA LYS A 11 -31.09 8.92 25.39
C LYS A 11 -31.71 7.76 24.62
N LYS A 12 -32.88 7.28 25.04
CA LYS A 12 -33.59 6.20 24.34
C LYS A 12 -34.00 6.62 22.94
N ALA A 13 -34.68 7.75 22.78
CA ALA A 13 -35.09 8.25 21.46
C ALA A 13 -33.88 8.51 20.53
N PHE A 14 -32.77 9.01 21.08
CA PHE A 14 -31.53 9.22 20.34
C PHE A 14 -30.93 7.90 19.86
N MET A 15 -30.85 6.89 20.74
CA MET A 15 -30.34 5.57 20.37
C MET A 15 -31.27 4.87 19.37
N ASP A 16 -32.59 4.98 19.52
CA ASP A 16 -33.56 4.41 18.59
C ASP A 16 -33.50 5.06 17.19
N GLU A 17 -33.12 6.33 17.10
CA GLU A 17 -32.99 7.02 15.80
C GLU A 17 -31.64 6.73 15.12
N TYR A 18 -30.53 6.74 15.88
CA TYR A 18 -29.17 6.74 15.30
C TYR A 18 -28.39 5.43 15.51
N TRP A 19 -28.83 4.56 16.40
CA TRP A 19 -28.19 3.27 16.71
C TRP A 19 -29.21 2.17 16.97
N SER A 20 -30.31 2.20 16.22
CA SER A 20 -31.39 1.23 16.31
C SER A 20 -30.92 -0.20 16.06
N ARG A 21 -31.76 -1.17 16.45
CA ARG A 21 -31.50 -2.59 16.15
C ARG A 21 -31.32 -2.83 14.65
N GLU A 22 -32.10 -2.16 13.81
CA GLU A 22 -32.03 -2.27 12.36
C GLU A 22 -30.70 -1.73 11.83
N ILE A 23 -30.23 -0.59 12.35
CA ILE A 23 -28.92 -0.01 12.01
C ILE A 23 -27.80 -0.97 12.41
N GLN A 24 -27.87 -1.54 13.61
CA GLN A 24 -26.87 -2.50 14.10
C GLN A 24 -26.83 -3.78 13.23
N ILE A 25 -27.99 -4.34 12.88
CA ILE A 25 -28.09 -5.48 11.97
C ILE A 25 -27.52 -5.14 10.59
N GLN A 26 -27.77 -3.92 10.09
CA GLN A 26 -27.22 -3.47 8.82
C GLN A 26 -25.68 -3.37 8.88
N VAL A 27 -25.11 -2.81 9.95
CA VAL A 27 -23.65 -2.75 10.15
C VAL A 27 -23.05 -4.16 10.20
N TRP A 28 -23.69 -5.08 10.92
CA TRP A 28 -23.25 -6.47 10.96
C TRP A 28 -23.33 -7.14 9.59
N SER A 29 -24.44 -6.97 8.87
CA SER A 29 -24.62 -7.48 7.52
C SER A 29 -23.60 -6.92 6.53
N GLN A 30 -23.23 -5.64 6.65
CA GLN A 30 -22.18 -5.02 5.85
C GLN A 30 -20.81 -5.65 6.12
N CYS A 31 -20.52 -6.00 7.38
CA CYS A 31 -19.31 -6.74 7.69
C CYS A 31 -19.31 -8.08 6.94
N LEU A 32 -20.39 -8.85 7.05
CA LEU A 32 -20.45 -10.19 6.46
C LEU A 32 -20.41 -10.22 4.93
N SER A 33 -20.80 -9.13 4.26
CA SER A 33 -20.78 -9.05 2.79
C SER A 33 -19.40 -8.72 2.21
N ILE A 34 -18.41 -8.36 3.03
CA ILE A 34 -17.07 -8.02 2.56
C ILE A 34 -16.29 -9.29 2.23
N SER A 35 -15.88 -9.39 0.96
CA SER A 35 -15.06 -10.49 0.45
C SER A 35 -13.58 -10.12 0.29
N GLN A 36 -13.25 -8.83 0.27
CA GLN A 36 -11.89 -8.34 0.03
C GLN A 36 -11.65 -6.97 0.67
N ILE A 37 -10.39 -6.71 1.02
CA ILE A 37 -9.94 -5.43 1.59
C ILE A 37 -9.76 -4.41 0.47
N PRO A 38 -10.24 -3.16 0.64
CA PRO A 38 -9.96 -2.08 -0.30
C PRO A 38 -8.46 -1.85 -0.48
N GLN A 39 -8.01 -1.65 -1.73
CA GLN A 39 -6.57 -1.59 -2.06
C GLN A 39 -5.79 -0.45 -1.37
N HIS A 40 -6.48 0.63 -0.99
CA HIS A 40 -5.89 1.81 -0.35
C HIS A 40 -5.83 1.71 1.18
N ILE A 41 -6.42 0.67 1.76
CA ILE A 41 -6.47 0.47 3.21
C ILE A 41 -5.49 -0.62 3.60
N ASN A 42 -4.75 -0.35 4.66
CA ASN A 42 -3.77 -1.26 5.19
C ASN A 42 -4.46 -2.37 6.03
N TYR A 43 -3.85 -3.55 6.13
CA TYR A 43 -4.48 -4.74 6.73
C TYR A 43 -4.90 -4.50 8.18
N ARG A 44 -4.05 -3.84 8.97
CA ARG A 44 -4.32 -3.57 10.39
C ARG A 44 -5.44 -2.56 10.58
N GLU A 45 -5.46 -1.51 9.76
CA GLU A 45 -6.47 -0.46 9.77
C GLU A 45 -7.84 -1.02 9.46
N HIS A 46 -7.99 -1.77 8.36
CA HIS A 46 -9.25 -2.43 8.01
C HIS A 46 -9.79 -3.29 9.15
N PHE A 47 -8.91 -4.08 9.78
CA PHE A 47 -9.28 -4.91 10.92
C PHE A 47 -9.81 -4.06 12.08
N SER A 48 -9.06 -3.01 12.45
CA SER A 48 -9.38 -2.16 13.59
C SER A 48 -10.71 -1.42 13.42
N THR A 49 -11.00 -0.95 12.20
CA THR A 49 -12.26 -0.27 11.87
C THR A 49 -13.44 -1.21 12.07
N TRP A 50 -13.37 -2.44 11.54
CA TRP A 50 -14.45 -3.40 11.70
C TRP A 50 -14.56 -3.95 13.11
N ALA A 51 -13.44 -4.22 13.79
CA ALA A 51 -13.44 -4.69 15.16
C ALA A 51 -14.09 -3.68 16.10
N THR A 52 -13.84 -2.38 15.89
CA THR A 52 -14.50 -1.29 16.64
C THR A 52 -16.00 -1.29 16.40
N LYS A 53 -16.44 -1.34 15.13
CA LYS A 53 -17.87 -1.38 14.79
C LYS A 53 -18.58 -2.58 15.42
N LEU A 54 -18.01 -3.78 15.28
CA LEU A 54 -18.62 -5.01 15.79
C LEU A 54 -18.64 -5.09 17.32
N ARG A 55 -17.64 -4.53 18.00
CA ARG A 55 -17.56 -4.51 19.47
C ARG A 55 -18.70 -3.71 20.12
N HIS A 56 -19.24 -2.71 19.41
CA HIS A 56 -20.32 -1.86 19.90
C HIS A 56 -21.71 -2.31 19.45
N LEU A 57 -21.81 -3.50 18.82
CA LEU A 57 -23.09 -4.11 18.56
C LEU A 57 -23.65 -4.71 19.85
N GLU A 58 -24.90 -4.35 20.14
CA GLU A 58 -25.73 -4.97 21.15
C GLU A 58 -26.56 -6.10 20.52
N VAL A 59 -26.86 -6.00 19.22
CA VAL A 59 -27.62 -7.02 18.47
C VAL A 59 -27.04 -7.23 17.06
N PRO A 60 -26.40 -8.38 16.77
CA PRO A 60 -26.02 -9.42 17.72
C PRO A 60 -24.87 -8.95 18.63
N GLN A 61 -24.90 -9.37 19.89
CA GLN A 61 -23.74 -9.27 20.76
C GLN A 61 -22.72 -10.33 20.34
N LEU A 62 -21.51 -9.91 19.97
CA LEU A 62 -20.47 -10.80 19.46
C LEU A 62 -19.34 -10.93 20.47
N SER A 63 -18.88 -12.16 20.69
CA SER A 63 -17.63 -12.41 21.40
C SER A 63 -16.42 -11.95 20.57
N GLU A 64 -15.29 -11.73 21.22
CA GLU A 64 -14.06 -11.33 20.54
C GLU A 64 -13.65 -12.34 19.45
N GLN A 65 -13.82 -13.63 19.73
CA GLN A 65 -13.53 -14.72 18.81
C GLN A 65 -14.42 -14.69 17.56
N GLU A 66 -15.70 -14.36 17.71
CA GLU A 66 -16.64 -14.20 16.60
C GLU A 66 -16.32 -12.95 15.78
N ILE A 67 -15.94 -11.85 16.42
CA ILE A 67 -15.48 -10.64 15.73
C ILE A 67 -14.28 -10.97 14.84
N VAL A 68 -13.25 -11.62 15.39
CA VAL A 68 -12.06 -12.00 14.63
C VAL A 68 -12.43 -12.96 13.49
N LYS A 69 -13.29 -13.95 13.74
CA LYS A 69 -13.74 -14.91 12.73
C LYS A 69 -14.51 -14.23 11.58
N ASN A 70 -15.43 -13.33 11.89
CA ASN A 70 -16.23 -12.62 10.89
C ASN A 70 -15.32 -11.76 10.00
N ILE A 71 -14.42 -10.99 10.62
CA ILE A 71 -13.50 -10.10 9.92
C ILE A 71 -12.45 -10.87 9.11
N ALA A 72 -12.02 -12.06 9.56
CA ALA A 72 -11.03 -12.88 8.84
C ALA A 72 -11.49 -13.25 7.42
N ASN A 73 -12.80 -13.32 7.17
CA ASN A 73 -13.34 -13.58 5.83
C ASN A 73 -13.05 -12.46 4.82
N HIS A 74 -12.74 -11.25 5.28
CA HIS A 74 -12.35 -10.14 4.42
C HIS A 74 -10.96 -10.35 3.79
N TYR A 75 -10.14 -11.20 4.41
CA TYR A 75 -8.72 -11.36 4.07
C TYR A 75 -8.51 -12.50 3.07
N PRO A 76 -7.43 -12.44 2.27
CA PRO A 76 -6.97 -13.55 1.43
C PRO A 76 -6.74 -14.83 2.25
N GLY A 77 -6.83 -15.99 1.60
CA GLY A 77 -6.83 -17.30 2.26
C GLY A 77 -5.68 -17.53 3.25
N TYR A 78 -4.47 -17.10 2.92
CA TYR A 78 -3.30 -17.19 3.80
C TYR A 78 -3.48 -16.38 5.11
N LEU A 79 -3.89 -15.11 5.01
CA LEU A 79 -4.12 -14.25 6.17
C LEU A 79 -5.33 -14.72 6.98
N ARG A 80 -6.39 -15.16 6.30
CA ARG A 80 -7.56 -15.76 6.94
C ARG A 80 -7.17 -16.98 7.75
N ALA A 81 -6.36 -17.87 7.21
CA ALA A 81 -5.89 -19.07 7.91
C ALA A 81 -5.11 -18.70 9.18
N ILE A 82 -4.24 -17.69 9.11
CA ILE A 82 -3.52 -17.20 10.30
C ILE A 82 -4.50 -16.68 11.36
N LEU A 83 -5.41 -15.79 10.97
CA LEU A 83 -6.39 -15.19 11.89
C LEU A 83 -7.27 -16.24 12.58
N VAL A 84 -7.74 -17.24 11.83
CA VAL A 84 -8.56 -18.34 12.36
C VAL A 84 -7.75 -19.27 13.27
N SER A 85 -6.43 -19.35 13.09
CA SER A 85 -5.54 -20.20 13.87
C SER A 85 -4.91 -19.50 15.08
N LEU A 86 -5.23 -18.22 15.33
CA LEU A 86 -4.72 -17.50 16.48
C LEU A 86 -5.17 -18.17 17.79
N PRO A 87 -4.25 -18.34 18.77
CA PRO A 87 -4.64 -18.71 20.12
C PRO A 87 -5.61 -17.68 20.68
N GLU A 88 -6.73 -18.15 21.25
CA GLU A 88 -7.80 -17.35 21.87
C GLU A 88 -8.52 -16.34 20.94
N ARG A 89 -8.03 -16.13 19.72
CA ARG A 89 -8.59 -15.23 18.68
C ARG A 89 -8.98 -13.87 19.25
N THR A 90 -8.06 -13.24 19.98
CA THR A 90 -8.27 -11.88 20.49
C THR A 90 -8.05 -10.83 19.40
N ILE A 91 -8.72 -9.69 19.49
CA ILE A 91 -8.57 -8.55 18.58
C ILE A 91 -7.14 -8.02 18.62
N ILE A 92 -6.53 -7.97 19.80
CA ILE A 92 -5.15 -7.49 19.98
C ILE A 92 -4.16 -8.41 19.25
N ALA A 93 -4.30 -9.73 19.42
CA ALA A 93 -3.43 -10.70 18.73
C ALA A 93 -3.57 -10.60 17.21
N ALA A 94 -4.80 -10.49 16.70
CA ALA A 94 -5.07 -10.30 15.28
C ALA A 94 -4.44 -9.00 14.73
N MET A 95 -4.61 -7.87 15.43
CA MET A 95 -4.03 -6.59 15.02
C MET A 95 -2.49 -6.63 14.99
N LYS A 96 -1.86 -7.33 15.94
CA LYS A 96 -0.41 -7.49 15.99
C LYS A 96 0.11 -8.23 14.76
N VAL A 97 -0.47 -9.40 14.48
CA VAL A 97 -0.04 -10.24 13.35
C VAL A 97 -0.28 -9.56 12.00
N LEU A 98 -1.42 -8.86 11.85
CA LEU A 98 -1.69 -8.11 10.61
C LEU A 98 -0.71 -6.94 10.41
N GLY A 99 -0.31 -6.26 11.49
CA GLY A 99 0.70 -5.22 11.42
C GLY A 99 2.09 -5.75 11.05
N GLU A 100 2.48 -6.91 11.59
CA GLU A 100 3.73 -7.59 11.23
C GLU A 100 3.74 -8.01 9.75
N GLU A 101 2.62 -8.56 9.26
CA GLU A 101 2.52 -9.00 7.87
C GLU A 101 2.56 -7.84 6.88
N GLU A 102 1.93 -6.72 7.22
CA GLU A 102 1.98 -5.50 6.44
C GLU A 102 3.39 -4.95 6.30
N HIS A 103 4.16 -4.99 7.39
CA HIS A 103 5.56 -4.60 7.39
C HIS A 103 6.39 -5.51 6.48
N ARG A 104 6.19 -6.84 6.56
CA ARG A 104 6.85 -7.82 5.67
C ARG A 104 6.56 -7.53 4.20
N LYS A 105 5.29 -7.36 3.83
CA LYS A 105 4.88 -7.03 2.45
C LYS A 105 5.58 -5.77 1.93
N THR A 106 5.70 -4.75 2.77
CA THR A 106 6.36 -3.48 2.40
C THR A 106 7.86 -3.68 2.18
N GLN A 107 8.54 -4.45 3.05
CA GLN A 107 9.96 -4.78 2.89
C GLN A 107 10.24 -5.55 1.59
N TYR A 108 9.44 -6.58 1.26
CA TYR A 108 9.59 -7.32 0.00
C TYR A 108 9.43 -6.42 -1.23
N ASN A 109 8.45 -5.52 -1.24
CA ASN A 109 8.25 -4.58 -2.35
C ASN A 109 9.39 -3.57 -2.50
N ASN A 110 9.96 -3.09 -1.39
CA ASN A 110 11.10 -2.18 -1.42
C ASN A 110 12.38 -2.87 -1.90
N ASN A 111 12.63 -4.11 -1.46
CA ASN A 111 13.79 -4.89 -1.89
C ASN A 111 13.72 -5.23 -3.38
N ASN A 112 12.55 -5.63 -3.89
CA ASN A 112 12.34 -5.90 -5.32
C ASN A 112 12.52 -4.66 -6.20
N ARG A 113 12.14 -3.46 -5.72
CA ARG A 113 12.39 -2.19 -6.43
C ARG A 113 13.87 -1.79 -6.44
N ALA A 114 14.60 -2.10 -5.37
CA ALA A 114 16.04 -1.85 -5.30
C ALA A 114 16.83 -2.81 -6.22
N GLN A 115 16.44 -4.07 -6.31
CA GLN A 115 17.09 -5.08 -7.16
C GLN A 115 16.86 -4.87 -8.66
N ASN A 116 15.80 -4.16 -9.06
CA ASN A 116 15.51 -3.87 -10.48
C ASN A 116 16.15 -2.58 -10.99
N ARG A 117 16.95 -1.89 -10.17
CA ARG A 117 17.88 -0.85 -10.64
C ARG A 117 19.21 -1.51 -11.00
N ASN A 118 19.25 -2.18 -12.16
CA ASN A 118 20.53 -2.44 -12.82
C ASN A 118 21.20 -1.08 -13.08
N PRO A 119 22.40 -0.79 -12.56
CA PRO A 119 23.20 0.28 -13.12
C PRO A 119 23.52 -0.15 -14.55
N ARG A 120 23.03 0.60 -15.54
CA ARG A 120 23.66 0.55 -16.86
C ARG A 120 25.11 0.94 -16.65
N GLU A 121 26.02 -0.03 -16.75
CA GLU A 121 27.45 0.21 -16.86
C GLU A 121 27.69 1.11 -18.07
N ASN A 122 27.91 2.41 -17.82
CA ASN A 122 28.56 3.28 -18.78
C ASN A 122 30.05 2.94 -18.74
N HIS A 123 30.47 1.93 -19.51
CA HIS A 123 31.86 1.79 -19.93
C HIS A 123 32.07 2.69 -21.14
N ASN A 124 32.61 3.89 -20.93
CA ASN A 124 33.33 4.62 -21.99
C ASN A 124 34.77 4.73 -21.52
N ASP A 125 35.51 3.66 -21.78
CA ASP A 125 36.95 3.58 -21.59
C ASP A 125 37.64 4.43 -22.67
N SER A 126 38.49 5.33 -22.21
CA SER A 126 39.37 6.15 -23.02
C SER A 126 40.58 5.32 -23.45
N GLU A 127 40.69 4.96 -24.73
CA GLU A 127 41.91 4.36 -25.26
C GLU A 127 42.42 5.03 -26.55
N LEU A 128 43.46 5.83 -26.32
CA LEU A 128 44.61 6.13 -27.18
C LEU A 128 44.70 5.29 -28.48
N ARG A 129 44.49 5.92 -29.64
CA ARG A 129 45.03 5.45 -30.93
C ARG A 129 46.23 6.32 -31.34
N ARG A 130 47.42 5.88 -30.92
CA ARG A 130 48.68 6.14 -31.64
C ARG A 130 49.00 4.87 -32.42
N ASP A 131 49.00 4.95 -33.74
CA ASP A 131 49.79 4.05 -34.58
C ASP A 131 50.40 4.86 -35.73
N HIS A 132 51.73 4.83 -35.79
CA HIS A 132 52.57 5.30 -36.88
C HIS A 132 52.77 4.16 -37.89
N GLN A 133 52.68 4.44 -39.20
CA GLN A 133 53.65 4.13 -40.27
C GLN A 133 52.92 4.15 -41.63
N ASN A 134 53.16 5.13 -42.52
CA ASN A 134 54.32 5.36 -43.40
C ASN A 134 54.13 4.68 -44.78
N GLU A 135 53.82 5.46 -45.82
CA GLU A 135 54.36 5.25 -47.16
C GLU A 135 54.19 6.50 -48.05
N ARG A 136 55.34 6.96 -48.58
CA ARG A 136 55.53 8.01 -49.60
C ARG A 136 54.79 7.67 -50.89
N VAL A 137 54.47 8.70 -51.70
CA VAL A 137 54.91 8.87 -53.11
C VAL A 137 54.26 10.14 -53.72
N ASN A 138 55.11 11.08 -54.17
CA ASN A 138 55.07 11.98 -55.36
C ASN A 138 53.75 12.70 -55.76
N GLN A 139 53.70 13.90 -56.34
CA GLN A 139 54.61 14.93 -56.83
C GLN A 139 53.70 16.05 -57.42
N VAL A 140 54.20 17.30 -57.46
CA VAL A 140 53.91 18.36 -58.48
C VAL A 140 52.49 18.96 -58.46
N GLY A 141 52.26 20.28 -58.49
CA GLY A 141 53.10 21.48 -58.61
C GLY A 141 52.19 22.73 -58.71
N THR A 142 52.80 23.92 -58.62
CA THR A 142 52.38 25.25 -59.17
C THR A 142 50.95 25.76 -58.90
N ALA A 143 50.66 27.03 -58.63
CA ALA A 143 51.35 28.30 -58.50
C ALA A 143 50.29 29.29 -57.97
N GLU A 144 50.75 30.42 -57.38
CA GLU A 144 50.07 31.73 -57.30
C GLU A 144 48.70 31.77 -56.53
N GLU A 145 48.38 32.76 -55.69
CA GLU A 145 48.50 34.19 -55.92
C GLU A 145 48.32 34.95 -54.58
N GLN A 146 48.86 36.16 -54.57
CA GLN A 146 48.91 37.12 -53.47
C GLN A 146 47.53 37.78 -53.26
N ASN A 147 47.19 38.23 -52.04
CA ASN A 147 47.19 39.66 -51.66
C ASN A 147 46.36 40.00 -50.39
N THR A 148 47.02 40.72 -49.49
CA THR A 148 46.59 41.86 -48.63
C THR A 148 45.40 41.78 -47.65
N THR A 149 45.72 41.99 -46.35
CA THR A 149 45.31 43.10 -45.44
C THR A 149 43.92 43.75 -45.65
N HIS A 150 43.10 44.13 -44.65
CA HIS A 150 43.34 44.75 -43.34
C HIS A 150 42.02 44.86 -42.55
N ASN A 151 42.10 45.28 -41.28
CA ASN A 151 41.00 45.52 -40.32
C ASN A 151 40.16 46.79 -40.59
N VAL A 152 38.97 46.78 -39.95
CA VAL A 152 37.98 47.86 -39.63
C VAL A 152 36.92 48.14 -40.69
#